data_AF-A0A9X9MLJ0-F1
#
_entry.id   AF-A0A9X9MLJ0-F1
#
_cell.length_a   1.000
_cell.length_b   1.000
_cell.length_c   1.000
_cell.angle_alpha   90.00
_cell.angle_beta   90.00
_cell.angle_gamma   90.00
#
_symmetry.space_group_name_H-M   'P 1'
#
loop_
_entity.id
_entity.type
_entity.pdbx_description
1 polymer ?
#
loop_
_entity_poly.entity_id
_entity_poly.type
_entity_poly.pdbx_seq_one_letter_code
_entity_poly.pdbx_strand_id
1 'polypeptide(L)'
;MVPGNFEMSPTLGYMVNIVSCLYMAISIIIYCFPSTKTFTLLTMNYTSVIVGLVTLSATILWIIKGSAYIGPQGLDEASLSLSSSADEKELKI
;
A
#
# COMPACT_ATOMS: atom_id res chain seq x y z
N MET A 1 3.63 -11.90 -15.00
CA MET A 1 4.14 -11.54 -13.67
C MET A 1 4.43 -12.85 -12.97
N VAL A 2 5.69 -13.15 -12.75
CA VAL A 2 6.09 -14.28 -11.92
C VAL A 2 5.81 -13.87 -10.47
N PRO A 3 5.05 -14.66 -9.70
CA PRO A 3 4.82 -14.33 -8.31
C PRO A 3 6.11 -14.49 -7.49
N GLY A 4 6.34 -13.57 -6.56
CA GLY A 4 7.53 -13.60 -5.71
C GLY A 4 7.35 -14.55 -4.52
N ASN A 5 8.45 -14.92 -3.86
CA ASN A 5 8.51 -15.93 -2.79
C ASN A 5 7.50 -15.77 -1.63
N PHE A 6 6.91 -14.58 -1.43
CA PHE A 6 5.86 -14.33 -0.43
C PHE A 6 4.49 -14.19 -1.10
N GLU A 7 4.02 -15.30 -1.66
CA GLU A 7 2.77 -15.39 -2.39
C GLU A 7 1.72 -16.17 -1.59
N MET A 8 0.52 -15.59 -1.48
CA MET A 8 -0.65 -16.27 -0.93
C MET A 8 -1.49 -16.88 -2.05
N SER A 9 -2.22 -17.95 -1.74
CA SER A 9 -3.22 -18.52 -2.65
C SER A 9 -4.17 -17.40 -3.15
N PRO A 10 -4.53 -17.37 -4.45
CA PRO A 10 -5.30 -16.28 -5.05
C PRO A 10 -6.57 -15.95 -4.26
N THR A 11 -7.30 -16.98 -3.82
CA THR A 11 -8.54 -16.81 -3.05
C THR A 11 -8.29 -16.13 -1.71
N LEU A 12 -7.26 -16.57 -0.97
CA LEU A 12 -6.92 -16.03 0.34
C LEU A 12 -6.39 -14.59 0.22
N GLY A 13 -5.57 -14.32 -0.81
CA GLY A 13 -5.08 -12.97 -1.10
C GLY A 13 -6.20 -11.97 -1.37
N TYR A 14 -7.18 -12.33 -2.21
CA TYR A 14 -8.34 -11.47 -2.46
C TYR A 14 -9.18 -11.24 -1.21
N MET A 15 -9.46 -12.28 -0.42
CA MET A 15 -10.24 -12.14 0.81
C MET A 15 -9.57 -11.20 1.82
N VAL A 16 -8.26 -11.38 2.05
CA VAL A 16 -7.50 -10.52 2.97
C VAL A 16 -7.49 -9.08 2.49
N ASN A 17 -7.32 -8.84 1.18
CA ASN A 17 -7.33 -7.49 0.64
C ASN A 17 -8.72 -6.83 0.79
N ILE A 18 -9.81 -7.55 0.51
CA ILE A 18 -11.17 -7.04 0.71
C ILE A 18 -11.38 -6.64 2.18
N VAL A 19 -11.01 -7.50 3.13
CA VAL A 19 -11.11 -7.20 4.56
C VAL A 19 -10.25 -5.97 4.92
N SER A 20 -9.06 -5.86 4.35
CA SER A 20 -8.15 -4.74 4.57
C SER A 20 -8.74 -3.42 4.05
N CYS A 21 -9.29 -3.41 2.84
CA CYS A 21 -9.96 -2.25 2.25
C CYS A 21 -11.17 -1.82 3.10
N LEU A 22 -12.01 -2.78 3.53
CA LEU A 22 -13.17 -2.49 4.38
C LEU A 22 -12.74 -1.93 5.75
N TYR A 23 -11.74 -2.54 6.38
CA TYR A 23 -11.19 -2.08 7.64
C TYR A 23 -10.66 -0.64 7.54
N MET A 24 -9.91 -0.33 6.49
CA MET A 24 -9.41 1.03 6.25
C MET A 24 -10.55 2.03 6.05
N ALA A 25 -11.55 1.70 5.21
CA ALA A 25 -12.69 2.57 4.95
C ALA A 25 -13.49 2.90 6.24
N ILE A 26 -13.77 1.87 7.06
CA ILE A 26 -14.50 2.05 8.32
C ILE A 26 -13.67 2.85 9.33
N SER A 27 -12.39 2.52 9.46
CA SER A 27 -11.49 3.20 10.41
C SER A 27 -11.36 4.70 10.09
N ILE A 28 -11.25 5.06 8.81
CA ILE A 28 -11.21 6.47 8.37
C ILE A 28 -12.46 7.21 8.85
N ILE A 29 -13.65 6.64 8.63
CA ILE A 29 -14.92 7.27 9.02
C ILE A 29 -14.98 7.48 10.53
N ILE A 30 -14.64 6.45 11.32
CA ILE A 30 -14.66 6.53 12.79
C ILE A 30 -13.69 7.60 13.30
N TYR A 31 -12.47 7.63 12.77
CA TYR A 31 -11.47 8.62 13.19
C TYR A 31 -11.74 10.03 12.67
N CYS A 32 -12.57 10.21 11.65
CA CYS A 32 -13.02 11.53 11.23
C CYS A 32 -14.11 12.12 12.13
N PHE A 33 -14.74 11.32 13.01
CA PHE A 33 -15.75 11.85 13.94
C PHE A 33 -15.13 12.59 15.13
N PRO A 34 -15.77 13.68 15.60
CA PRO A 34 -15.31 14.41 16.76
C PRO A 34 -15.51 13.60 18.04
N SER A 35 -14.51 13.61 18.94
CA SER A 35 -14.58 12.89 20.22
C SER A 35 -15.47 13.57 21.27
N THR A 36 -15.81 14.85 21.07
CA THR A 36 -16.61 15.65 22.02
C THR A 36 -17.72 16.43 21.31
N LYS A 37 -18.86 16.63 22.00
CA LYS A 37 -20.02 17.40 21.50
C LYS A 37 -19.72 18.90 21.31
N THR A 38 -18.87 19.44 22.18
CA THR A 38 -18.42 20.84 22.14
C THR A 38 -17.04 20.91 21.51
N PHE A 39 -16.92 21.71 20.47
CA PHE A 39 -15.69 21.92 19.72
C PHE A 39 -15.06 23.25 20.14
N THR A 40 -13.82 23.19 20.62
CA THR A 40 -12.94 24.35 20.83
C THR A 40 -11.72 24.17 19.92
N LEU A 41 -10.96 25.24 19.62
CA LEU A 41 -9.74 25.14 18.82
C LEU A 41 -8.75 24.09 19.34
N LEU A 42 -8.71 23.86 20.65
CA LEU A 42 -7.77 22.91 21.27
C LEU A 42 -8.23 21.46 21.21
N THR A 43 -9.51 21.21 20.89
CA THR A 43 -10.14 19.87 20.94
C THR A 43 -10.73 19.43 19.60
N MET A 44 -10.58 20.24 18.55
CA MET A 44 -11.09 19.91 17.22
C MET A 44 -10.34 18.70 16.65
N ASN A 45 -11.07 17.75 16.08
CA ASN A 45 -10.45 16.62 15.39
C ASN A 45 -9.92 17.08 14.02
N TYR A 46 -8.59 17.16 13.88
CA TYR A 46 -7.92 17.58 12.65
C TYR A 46 -7.71 16.45 11.64
N THR A 47 -8.05 15.21 12.01
CA THR A 47 -7.79 14.01 11.20
C THR A 47 -8.51 14.07 9.85
N SER A 48 -9.77 14.52 9.82
CA SER A 48 -10.56 14.61 8.58
C SER A 48 -9.95 15.57 7.56
N VAL A 49 -9.45 16.72 8.01
CA VAL A 49 -8.79 17.72 7.16
C VAL A 49 -7.48 17.15 6.60
N ILE A 50 -6.68 16.51 7.45
CA ILE A 50 -5.40 15.90 7.03
C ILE A 50 -5.66 14.79 6.01
N VAL A 51 -6.60 13.87 6.27
CA VAL A 51 -6.97 12.79 5.35
C VAL A 51 -7.46 13.35 4.01
N GLY A 52 -8.27 14.41 4.03
CA GLY A 52 -8.74 15.10 2.83
C GLY A 52 -7.59 15.69 2.01
N LEU A 53 -6.66 16.41 2.65
CA LEU A 53 -5.49 17.00 1.99
C LEU A 53 -4.55 15.95 1.39
N VAL A 54 -4.27 14.86 2.12
CA VAL A 54 -3.44 13.77 1.63
C VAL A 54 -4.10 13.09 0.43
N THR A 55 -5.38 12.77 0.52
CA THR A 55 -6.12 12.11 -0.58
C THR A 55 -6.18 13.02 -1.82
N LEU A 56 -6.44 14.32 -1.63
CA LEU A 56 -6.49 15.29 -2.70
C LEU A 56 -5.11 15.45 -3.37
N SER A 57 -4.05 15.62 -2.59
CA SER A 57 -2.68 15.77 -3.11
C SER A 57 -2.24 14.53 -3.89
N ALA A 58 -2.49 13.33 -3.37
CA ALA A 58 -2.20 12.08 -4.05
C ALA A 58 -2.97 11.95 -5.37
N THR A 59 -4.26 12.32 -5.37
CA THR A 59 -5.11 12.29 -6.57
C THR A 59 -4.59 13.27 -7.63
N ILE A 60 -4.23 14.49 -7.24
CA ILE A 60 -3.66 15.49 -8.16
C ILE A 60 -2.35 14.99 -8.75
N LEU A 61 -1.43 14.48 -7.92
CA LEU A 61 -0.15 13.94 -8.38
C LEU A 61 -0.35 12.77 -9.33
N TRP A 62 -1.33 11.90 -9.06
CA TRP A 62 -1.69 10.79 -9.94
C TRP A 62 -2.24 11.27 -11.28
N ILE A 63 -3.11 12.29 -11.30
CA ILE A 63 -3.62 12.86 -12.56
C ILE A 63 -2.47 13.44 -13.40
N ILE A 64 -1.48 14.08 -12.76
CA ILE A 64 -0.35 14.72 -13.47
C ILE A 64 0.66 13.69 -14.00
N LYS A 65 1.03 12.68 -13.19
CA LYS A 65 2.16 11.78 -13.47
C LYS A 65 1.77 10.32 -13.69
N GLY A 66 0.53 9.93 -13.42
CA GLY A 66 0.08 8.53 -13.44
C GLY A 66 0.17 7.89 -14.82
N SER A 67 -0.02 8.66 -15.89
CA SER A 67 0.12 8.16 -17.27
C SER A 67 1.57 7.81 -17.64
N ALA A 68 2.55 8.42 -16.97
CA ALA A 68 3.98 8.20 -17.19
C ALA A 68 4.60 7.26 -16.15
N TYR A 69 3.79 6.65 -15.27
CA TYR A 69 4.27 5.73 -14.25
C TYR A 69 4.65 4.39 -14.87
N ILE A 70 5.96 4.09 -14.88
CA ILE A 70 6.49 2.79 -15.28
C ILE A 70 6.77 2.01 -13.99
N GLY A 71 6.13 0.85 -13.84
CA GLY A 71 6.35 -0.02 -12.67
C GLY A 71 7.80 -0.52 -12.59
N PRO A 72 8.25 -0.99 -11.41
CA PRO A 72 9.61 -1.47 -11.20
C PRO A 72 9.95 -2.62 -12.18
N GLN A 73 10.90 -2.39 -13.07
CA GLN A 73 11.28 -3.30 -14.15
C GLN A 73 12.47 -4.21 -13.81
N GLY A 74 12.79 -4.45 -12.53
CA GLY A 74 14.09 -5.03 -12.16
C GLY A 74 14.09 -6.10 -11.07
N LEU A 75 12.93 -6.53 -10.55
CA LEU A 75 12.94 -7.61 -9.56
C LEU A 75 13.08 -9.00 -10.17
N ASP A 76 12.70 -9.20 -11.44
CA ASP A 76 12.86 -10.50 -12.12
C ASP A 76 14.33 -10.78 -12.43
N GLU A 77 15.09 -9.86 -13.05
CA GLU A 77 16.50 -10.09 -13.37
C GLU A 77 17.43 -10.12 -12.14
N ALA A 78 17.16 -9.30 -11.11
CA ALA A 78 17.96 -9.30 -9.89
C ALA A 78 17.74 -10.55 -9.03
N SER A 79 16.50 -11.06 -8.95
CA SER A 79 16.22 -12.31 -8.21
C SER A 79 16.71 -13.56 -8.95
N LEU A 80 16.61 -13.59 -10.29
CA LEU A 80 17.16 -14.66 -11.13
C LEU A 80 18.68 -14.76 -11.03
N SER A 81 19.39 -13.62 -11.00
CA SER A 81 20.85 -13.59 -10.84
C SER A 81 21.29 -13.99 -9.43
N LEU A 82 20.52 -13.67 -8.39
CA LEU A 82 20.78 -14.12 -7.02
C LEU A 82 20.52 -15.62 -6.84
N SER A 83 19.46 -16.17 -7.45
CA SER A 83 19.19 -17.62 -7.43
C SER A 83 20.29 -18.41 -8.18
N SER A 84 20.70 -17.93 -9.37
CA SER A 84 21.78 -18.53 -10.16
C SER A 84 23.12 -18.53 -9.41
N SER A 85 23.43 -17.43 -8.69
CA SER A 85 24.66 -17.31 -7.89
C SER A 85 24.65 -18.20 -6.64
N ALA A 86 23.47 -18.52 -6.09
CA ALA A 86 23.32 -19.42 -4.96
C ALA A 86 23.52 -20.89 -5.39
N ASP A 87 22.92 -21.30 -6.51
CA ASP A 87 23.12 -22.63 -7.11
C ASP A 87 24.58 -22.90 -7.49
N GLU A 88 25.31 -21.92 -8.04
CA GLU A 88 26.73 -22.11 -8.38
C GLU A 88 27.62 -22.36 -7.14
N LYS A 89 27.27 -21.76 -6.00
CA LYS A 89 28.03 -21.95 -4.76
C LYS A 89 27.84 -23.33 -4.14
N GLU A 90 26.64 -23.90 -4.23
CA GLU A 90 26.31 -25.23 -3.70
C GLU A 90 26.96 -26.35 -4.54
N LEU A 91 27.14 -26.15 -5.84
CA LEU A 91 27.71 -27.16 -6.75
C LEU A 91 29.25 -27.28 -6.69
N LYS A 92 29.93 -26.32 -6.05
CA LYS A 92 31.40 -26.32 -5.87
C LYS A 92 31.85 -26.84 -4.49
N ILE A 93 30.94 -27.43 -3.72
CA ILE A 93 31.21 -28.06 -2.41
C ILE A 93 31.27 -29.58 -2.57
#